data_AF-A0A2V8DCJ8-F1
#
_entry.id   AF-A0A2V8DCJ8-F1
#
_cell.length_a   1.000
_cell.length_b   1.000
_cell.length_c   1.000
_cell.angle_alpha   90.00
_cell.angle_beta   90.00
_cell.angle_gamma   90.00
#
_symmetry.space_group_name_H-M   'P 1'
#
loop_
_entity.id
_entity.type
_entity.pdbx_description
1 polymer ?
#
loop_
_entity_poly.entity_id
_entity_poly.type
_entity_poly.pdbx_seq_one_letter_code
_entity_poly.pdbx_strand_id
1 'polypeptide(L)'
;LEIAFHPAALVWHHPRSAVKAYLRQQWGYGRSEALVQARHPDRFSMVGSARWRGRIYSAAPFRAWRERIYRGLYGAAPYQSVYRGGGELRDIAHQLGVPLAAIAILLTPTVFLERTLLVVPVLGLAYLLALGASDFARIKVPPKARGSGLRFRIDLTLLNLGQPVARAWGRARNRALARRNAIAAQPIPGPIQKLPQGVLLIPEKRPRPELADNIVQLLRRAGMRVVPPTGWESYDALVMASTLVGAEVVTSAHPPGWVQIRVHRFIRWKPALIAAAALIFGAFTDPRLEVAIALACLANLAIGAWRTGPGVRRALLSDGRER
;
A
#
# COMPACT_ATOMS: atom_id res chain seq x y z
N LEU A 1 -23.33 -20.33 -3.98
CA LEU A 1 -23.77 -19.61 -2.76
C LEU A 1 -24.09 -18.18 -3.15
N GLU A 2 -25.38 -17.88 -3.32
CA GLU A 2 -25.84 -16.50 -3.51
C GLU A 2 -25.90 -15.80 -2.15
N ILE A 3 -25.38 -14.58 -2.09
CA ILE A 3 -25.47 -13.74 -0.89
C ILE A 3 -26.78 -12.96 -1.00
N ALA A 4 -27.76 -13.29 -0.14
CA ALA A 4 -29.04 -12.59 -0.06
C ALA A 4 -29.08 -11.70 1.20
N PHE A 5 -29.72 -10.53 1.09
CA PHE A 5 -30.03 -9.70 2.24
C PHE A 5 -31.35 -10.18 2.86
N HIS A 6 -31.34 -10.51 4.14
CA HIS A 6 -32.55 -10.86 4.87
C HIS A 6 -32.89 -9.72 5.86
N PRO A 7 -34.04 -9.04 5.73
CA PRO A 7 -34.35 -7.87 6.54
C PRO A 7 -34.44 -8.17 8.05
N ALA A 8 -34.74 -9.42 8.43
CA ALA A 8 -34.74 -9.86 9.83
C ALA A 8 -33.36 -10.30 10.36
N ALA A 9 -32.29 -10.25 9.57
CA ALA A 9 -30.95 -10.60 10.05
C ALA A 9 -30.43 -9.50 10.99
N LEU A 10 -30.42 -9.80 12.28
CA LEU A 10 -29.91 -8.90 13.33
C LEU A 10 -28.50 -9.32 13.75
N VAL A 11 -27.60 -8.35 13.88
CA VAL A 11 -26.24 -8.56 14.35
C VAL A 11 -26.03 -7.79 15.65
N TRP A 12 -25.80 -8.50 16.74
CA TRP A 12 -25.42 -7.90 18.02
C TRP A 12 -23.91 -7.69 18.08
N HIS A 13 -23.48 -6.44 18.25
CA HIS A 13 -22.07 -6.11 18.42
C HIS A 13 -21.67 -6.17 19.89
N HIS A 14 -20.80 -7.10 20.25
CA HIS A 14 -20.18 -7.12 21.58
C HIS A 14 -18.91 -6.26 21.59
N PRO A 15 -18.79 -5.25 22.47
CA PRO A 15 -17.60 -4.41 22.57
C PRO A 15 -16.39 -5.23 23.04
N ARG A 16 -15.19 -4.71 22.82
CA ARG A 16 -13.98 -5.30 23.40
C ARG A 16 -13.81 -4.76 24.82
N SER A 17 -13.72 -5.66 25.79
CA SER A 17 -13.58 -5.32 27.20
C SER A 17 -12.16 -4.90 27.61
N ALA A 18 -11.16 -5.09 26.74
CA ALA A 18 -9.76 -4.84 27.06
C ALA A 18 -8.97 -4.18 25.91
N VAL A 19 -7.99 -3.33 26.26
CA VAL A 19 -7.07 -2.67 25.32
C VAL A 19 -6.35 -3.69 24.44
N LYS A 20 -5.85 -4.78 25.01
CA LYS A 20 -5.19 -5.87 24.28
C LYS A 20 -6.11 -6.50 23.23
N ALA A 21 -7.38 -6.74 23.59
CA ALA A 21 -8.37 -7.32 22.68
C ALA A 21 -8.70 -6.35 21.53
N TYR A 22 -8.81 -5.06 21.82
CA TYR A 22 -8.98 -4.01 20.82
C TYR A 22 -7.78 -3.93 19.86
N LEU A 23 -6.54 -3.85 20.37
CA LEU A 23 -5.35 -3.78 19.52
C LEU A 23 -5.16 -5.05 18.68
N ARG A 24 -5.50 -6.24 19.23
CA ARG A 24 -5.51 -7.49 18.46
C ARG A 24 -6.55 -7.45 17.33
N GLN A 25 -7.71 -6.85 17.56
CA GLN A 25 -8.70 -6.63 16.51
C GLN A 25 -8.17 -5.69 15.43
N GLN A 26 -7.51 -4.59 15.80
CA GLN A 26 -6.88 -3.68 14.83
C GLN A 26 -5.78 -4.36 14.01
N TRP A 27 -4.97 -5.20 14.66
CA TRP A 27 -4.01 -6.06 13.96
C TRP A 27 -4.70 -7.02 12.98
N GLY A 28 -5.81 -7.65 13.40
CA GLY A 28 -6.62 -8.53 12.55
C GLY A 28 -7.19 -7.80 11.34
N TYR A 29 -7.65 -6.55 11.51
CA TYR A 29 -8.05 -5.71 10.39
C TYR A 29 -6.90 -5.40 9.44
N GLY A 30 -5.70 -5.14 9.97
CA GLY A 30 -4.51 -4.99 9.14
C GLY A 30 -4.18 -6.26 8.34
N ARG A 31 -4.36 -7.44 8.92
CA ARG A 31 -4.24 -8.71 8.19
C ARG A 31 -5.24 -8.81 7.04
N SER A 32 -6.50 -8.46 7.27
CA SER A 32 -7.53 -8.46 6.22
C SER A 32 -7.23 -7.44 5.13
N GLU A 33 -6.76 -6.24 5.49
CA GLU A 33 -6.32 -5.23 4.52
C GLU A 33 -5.18 -5.73 3.63
N ALA A 34 -4.24 -6.50 4.17
CA ALA A 34 -3.17 -7.09 3.36
C ALA A 34 -3.72 -8.05 2.29
N LEU A 35 -4.78 -8.82 2.60
CA LEU A 35 -5.45 -9.70 1.64
C LEU A 35 -6.16 -8.90 0.55
N VAL A 36 -6.91 -7.87 0.93
CA VAL A 36 -7.61 -7.00 -0.03
C VAL A 36 -6.60 -6.25 -0.91
N GLN A 37 -5.50 -5.76 -0.33
CA GLN A 37 -4.43 -5.10 -1.07
C GLN A 37 -3.75 -6.05 -2.07
N ALA A 38 -3.61 -7.33 -1.74
CA ALA A 38 -3.06 -8.32 -2.66
C ALA A 38 -4.00 -8.60 -3.86
N ARG A 39 -5.32 -8.64 -3.64
CA ARG A 39 -6.32 -8.86 -4.71
C ARG A 39 -6.56 -7.63 -5.58
N HIS A 40 -6.57 -6.45 -4.98
CA HIS A 40 -6.93 -5.19 -5.63
C HIS A 40 -5.83 -4.12 -5.47
N PRO A 41 -4.61 -4.36 -5.98
CA PRO A 41 -3.47 -3.45 -5.77
C PRO A 41 -3.65 -2.06 -6.42
N ASP A 42 -4.55 -1.93 -7.39
CA ASP A 42 -4.94 -0.67 -8.04
C ASP A 42 -5.74 0.25 -7.11
N ARG A 43 -6.43 -0.33 -6.11
CA ARG A 43 -7.24 0.37 -5.11
C ARG A 43 -6.43 0.83 -3.89
N PHE A 44 -5.12 0.66 -3.87
CA PHE A 44 -4.24 1.11 -2.77
C PHE A 44 -3.10 2.00 -3.30
N SER A 45 -2.42 2.74 -2.44
CA SER A 45 -1.20 3.49 -2.77
C SER A 45 0.05 2.62 -2.60
N MET A 46 1.23 3.14 -3.00
CA MET A 46 2.51 2.43 -2.78
C MET A 46 2.81 2.25 -1.29
N VAL A 47 2.35 3.17 -0.45
CA VAL A 47 2.53 3.15 1.00
C VAL A 47 1.44 2.28 1.68
N GLY A 48 0.48 1.77 0.89
CA GLY A 48 -0.57 0.87 1.37
C GLY A 48 -1.79 1.56 1.96
N SER A 49 -1.95 2.88 1.74
CA SER A 49 -3.22 3.56 2.03
C SER A 49 -4.27 3.21 0.97
N ALA A 50 -5.52 3.04 1.37
CA ALA A 50 -6.60 2.81 0.42
C ALA A 50 -6.78 4.05 -0.47
N ARG A 51 -6.90 3.83 -1.78
CA ARG A 51 -7.14 4.86 -2.79
C ARG A 51 -8.59 4.74 -3.25
N TRP A 52 -9.45 5.44 -2.55
CA TRP A 52 -10.88 5.46 -2.85
C TRP A 52 -11.16 6.48 -3.98
N ARG A 53 -11.75 6.01 -5.08
CA ARG A 53 -12.25 6.87 -6.17
C ARG A 53 -13.75 7.06 -5.95
N GLY A 54 -14.13 7.88 -4.96
CA GLY A 54 -15.54 8.13 -4.61
C GLY A 54 -15.69 8.80 -3.25
N ARG A 55 -16.90 8.81 -2.70
CA ARG A 55 -17.20 9.27 -1.33
C ARG A 55 -17.94 8.15 -0.61
N ILE A 56 -17.43 7.72 0.54
CA ILE A 56 -18.17 6.86 1.47
C ILE A 56 -18.04 7.52 2.84
N TYR A 57 -19.13 8.10 3.33
CA TYR A 57 -19.27 8.72 4.66
C TYR A 57 -18.35 9.93 5.00
N SER A 58 -17.38 10.32 4.16
CA SER A 58 -16.49 11.47 4.40
C SER A 58 -16.53 12.54 3.29
N ALA A 59 -16.17 13.78 3.66
CA ALA A 59 -16.01 14.95 2.82
C ALA A 59 -14.57 15.01 2.27
N ALA A 60 -14.44 15.35 0.98
CA ALA A 60 -13.16 15.42 0.28
C ALA A 60 -12.25 16.54 0.80
N PRO A 61 -10.91 16.45 0.66
CA PRO A 61 -9.95 17.35 1.29
C PRO A 61 -9.77 18.66 0.52
N PHE A 62 -10.13 18.71 -0.77
CA PHE A 62 -9.97 19.89 -1.61
C PHE A 62 -11.26 20.17 -2.37
N ARG A 63 -11.81 21.36 -2.12
CA ARG A 63 -13.07 21.88 -2.66
C ARG A 63 -12.92 22.38 -4.10
N ALA A 64 -12.08 21.74 -4.91
CA ALA A 64 -11.71 22.23 -6.23
C ALA A 64 -12.71 21.86 -7.35
N TRP A 65 -13.71 21.01 -7.06
CA TRP A 65 -14.63 20.50 -8.09
C TRP A 65 -16.09 20.65 -7.68
N ARG A 66 -16.91 21.08 -8.64
CA ARG A 66 -18.37 21.22 -8.54
C ARG A 66 -18.97 19.87 -8.12
N GLU A 67 -19.80 19.85 -7.07
CA GLU A 67 -20.38 18.60 -6.57
C GLU A 67 -21.37 18.03 -7.59
N ARG A 68 -21.09 16.81 -8.10
CA ARG A 68 -21.99 16.09 -9.01
C ARG A 68 -22.74 15.02 -8.23
N ILE A 69 -24.06 15.16 -8.15
CA ILE A 69 -24.93 14.12 -7.59
C ILE A 69 -25.01 12.98 -8.62
N TYR A 70 -24.49 11.81 -8.25
CA TYR A 70 -24.61 10.60 -9.05
C TYR A 70 -26.02 10.02 -8.85
N ARG A 71 -26.84 10.14 -9.89
CA ARG A 71 -28.22 9.63 -9.92
C ARG A 71 -28.31 8.20 -10.44
N GLY A 72 -27.22 7.61 -10.94
CA GLY A 72 -27.25 6.29 -11.56
C GLY A 72 -27.95 6.31 -12.92
N LEU A 73 -27.93 5.17 -13.61
CA LEU A 73 -28.70 4.99 -14.84
C LEU A 73 -30.20 5.12 -14.49
N TYR A 74 -30.93 5.99 -15.19
CA TYR A 74 -32.36 6.28 -14.96
C TYR A 74 -32.73 6.73 -13.54
N GLY A 75 -31.80 7.28 -12.76
CA GLY A 75 -32.13 7.68 -11.38
C GLY A 75 -32.05 6.54 -10.35
N ALA A 76 -31.55 5.35 -10.73
CA ALA A 76 -31.52 4.17 -9.88
C ALA A 76 -30.38 4.13 -8.85
N ALA A 77 -29.56 5.18 -8.73
CA ALA A 77 -28.51 5.18 -7.69
C ALA A 77 -29.12 5.25 -6.28
N PRO A 78 -28.55 4.53 -5.30
CA PRO A 78 -28.96 4.63 -3.92
C PRO A 78 -28.75 6.06 -3.37
N TYR A 79 -29.56 6.43 -2.37
CA TYR A 79 -29.46 7.73 -1.69
C TYR A 79 -28.05 7.98 -1.16
N GLN A 80 -27.48 9.14 -1.51
CA GLN A 80 -26.17 9.56 -1.00
C GLN A 80 -26.33 10.15 0.40
N SER A 81 -25.43 9.82 1.32
CA SER A 81 -25.43 10.36 2.68
C SER A 81 -25.40 11.89 2.67
N VAL A 82 -26.37 12.52 3.36
CA VAL A 82 -26.40 13.97 3.61
C VAL A 82 -25.40 14.36 4.71
N TYR A 83 -25.03 13.41 5.58
CA TYR A 83 -24.02 13.62 6.60
C TYR A 83 -22.63 13.71 5.95
N ARG A 84 -22.00 14.86 6.18
CA ARG A 84 -20.63 15.17 5.74
C ARG A 84 -19.66 14.85 6.87
N GLY A 85 -18.74 13.91 6.64
CA GLY A 85 -17.61 13.70 7.56
C GLY A 85 -16.45 14.63 7.22
N GLY A 86 -16.18 15.68 8.01
CA GLY A 86 -14.85 16.30 8.01
C GLY A 86 -13.86 15.36 8.70
N GLY A 87 -12.72 15.04 8.09
CA GLY A 87 -11.79 14.10 8.73
C GLY A 87 -10.64 13.54 7.91
N GLU A 88 -10.62 13.67 6.58
CA GLU A 88 -9.64 12.96 5.74
C GLU A 88 -8.17 13.30 6.07
N LEU A 89 -7.84 14.56 6.38
CA LEU A 89 -6.48 14.92 6.79
C LEU A 89 -6.10 14.30 8.14
N ARG A 90 -7.06 14.21 9.08
CA ARG A 90 -6.86 13.58 10.39
C ARG A 90 -6.79 12.05 10.26
N ASP A 91 -7.55 11.46 9.35
CA ASP A 91 -7.47 10.04 9.02
C ASP A 91 -6.12 9.72 8.38
N ILE A 92 -5.63 10.55 7.47
CA ILE A 92 -4.27 10.45 6.90
C ILE A 92 -3.22 10.61 8.01
N ALA A 93 -3.39 11.59 8.89
CA ALA A 93 -2.50 11.82 10.03
C ALA A 93 -2.41 10.59 10.93
N HIS A 94 -3.53 9.93 11.22
CA HIS A 94 -3.53 8.69 11.99
C HIS A 94 -2.98 7.50 11.18
N GLN A 95 -3.51 7.24 9.98
CA GLN A 95 -3.22 6.04 9.22
C GLN A 95 -1.77 5.98 8.69
N LEU A 96 -1.19 7.13 8.32
CA LEU A 96 0.17 7.24 7.82
C LEU A 96 1.10 7.90 8.84
N GLY A 97 0.70 9.02 9.42
CA GLY A 97 1.55 9.81 10.30
C GLY A 97 1.93 9.09 11.59
N VAL A 98 0.98 8.43 12.26
CA VAL A 98 1.27 7.74 13.54
C VAL A 98 2.24 6.56 13.36
N PRO A 99 2.09 5.63 12.38
CA PRO A 99 3.10 4.61 12.13
C PRO A 99 4.47 5.18 11.76
N LEU A 100 4.52 6.27 10.98
CA LEU A 100 5.78 6.93 10.62
C LEU A 100 6.45 7.57 11.84
N ALA A 101 5.70 8.25 12.69
CA ALA A 101 6.20 8.83 13.94
C ALA A 101 6.68 7.75 14.92
N ALA A 102 5.98 6.61 15.00
CA ALA A 102 6.44 5.45 15.78
C ALA A 102 7.78 4.91 15.25
N ILE A 103 7.94 4.78 13.93
CA ILE A 103 9.23 4.40 13.32
C ILE A 103 10.30 5.45 13.63
N ALA A 104 9.98 6.74 13.52
CA ALA A 104 10.91 7.83 13.83
C ALA A 104 11.43 7.75 15.26
N ILE A 105 10.55 7.46 16.23
CA ILE A 105 10.93 7.26 17.64
C ILE A 105 11.80 6.00 17.81
N LEU A 106 11.49 4.90 17.11
CA LEU A 106 12.31 3.68 17.16
C LEU A 106 13.72 3.89 16.59
N LEU A 107 13.94 4.94 15.80
CA LEU A 107 15.26 5.33 15.31
C LEU A 107 16.10 6.10 16.34
N THR A 108 15.61 6.34 17.57
CA THR A 108 16.38 7.05 18.63
C THR A 108 17.83 6.54 18.81
N PRO A 109 18.15 5.22 18.74
CA PRO A 109 19.53 4.75 18.87
C PRO A 109 20.50 5.29 17.81
N THR A 110 20.03 5.84 16.68
CA THR A 110 20.92 6.47 15.70
C THR A 110 21.62 7.72 16.25
N VAL A 111 21.15 8.28 17.38
CA VAL A 111 21.80 9.40 18.07
C VAL A 111 23.23 9.08 18.53
N PHE A 112 23.54 7.80 18.78
CA PHE A 112 24.89 7.37 19.15
C PHE A 112 25.88 7.43 17.97
N LEU A 113 25.37 7.42 16.74
CA LEU A 113 26.17 7.64 15.54
C LEU A 113 26.35 9.15 15.32
N GLU A 114 25.27 9.91 15.45
CA GLU A 114 25.27 11.34 15.22
C GLU A 114 24.15 12.06 15.98
N ARG A 115 24.52 13.07 16.76
CA ARG A 115 23.57 13.79 17.63
C ARG A 115 22.47 14.52 16.85
N THR A 116 22.77 15.02 15.65
CA THR A 116 21.81 15.73 14.78
C THR A 116 20.62 14.85 14.40
N LEU A 117 20.79 13.53 14.35
CA LEU A 117 19.72 12.58 14.03
C LEU A 117 18.62 12.52 15.09
N LEU A 118 18.85 13.09 16.29
CA LEU A 118 17.83 13.25 17.33
C LEU A 118 16.63 14.10 16.86
N VAL A 119 16.79 14.93 15.84
CA VAL A 119 15.68 15.71 15.27
C VAL A 119 14.54 14.81 14.79
N VAL A 120 14.85 13.63 14.24
CA VAL A 120 13.86 12.69 13.69
C VAL A 120 12.93 12.11 14.77
N PRO A 121 13.42 11.47 15.85
CA PRO A 121 12.56 10.99 16.94
C PRO A 121 11.88 12.14 17.70
N VAL A 122 12.51 13.31 17.83
CA VAL A 122 11.89 14.49 18.46
C VAL A 122 10.69 14.98 17.65
N LEU A 123 10.82 15.09 16.32
CA LEU A 123 9.70 15.45 15.44
C LEU A 123 8.60 14.38 15.48
N GLY A 124 8.97 13.09 15.52
CA GLY A 124 8.01 12.00 15.69
C GLY A 124 7.22 12.11 17.00
N LEU A 125 7.90 12.36 18.12
CA LEU A 125 7.28 12.55 19.42
C LEU A 125 6.39 13.80 19.45
N ALA A 126 6.89 14.94 18.97
CA ALA A 126 6.15 16.19 18.87
C ALA A 126 4.87 16.02 18.03
N TYR A 127 4.97 15.29 16.92
CA TYR A 127 3.82 14.95 16.09
C TYR A 127 2.76 14.13 16.85
N LEU A 128 3.16 13.07 17.57
CA LEU A 128 2.23 12.26 18.36
C LEU A 128 1.59 13.05 19.50
N LEU A 129 2.35 13.92 20.17
CA LEU A 129 1.84 14.78 21.22
C LEU A 129 0.85 15.81 20.69
N ALA A 130 1.15 16.46 19.57
CA ALA A 130 0.26 17.43 18.94
C ALA A 130 -1.04 16.76 18.45
N LEU A 131 -0.94 15.61 17.79
CA LEU A 131 -2.10 14.85 17.34
C LEU A 131 -2.92 14.33 18.53
N GLY A 132 -2.26 13.78 19.55
CA GLY A 132 -2.87 13.30 20.77
C GLY A 132 -3.57 14.40 21.58
N ALA A 133 -2.99 15.59 21.67
CA ALA A 133 -3.60 16.74 22.31
C ALA A 133 -4.84 17.24 21.54
N SER A 134 -4.76 17.30 20.21
CA SER A 134 -5.91 17.63 19.35
C SER A 134 -7.05 16.63 19.51
N ASP A 135 -6.71 15.34 19.56
CA ASP A 135 -7.64 14.24 19.83
C ASP A 135 -8.29 14.38 21.20
N PHE A 136 -7.46 14.52 22.23
CA PHE A 136 -7.88 14.71 23.60
C PHE A 136 -8.86 15.87 23.74
N ALA A 137 -8.53 17.03 23.14
CA ALA A 137 -9.37 18.24 23.16
C ALA A 137 -10.75 18.03 22.54
N ARG A 138 -10.86 17.17 21.53
CA ARG A 138 -12.11 16.92 20.77
C ARG A 138 -12.98 15.81 21.35
N ILE A 139 -12.45 14.95 22.21
CA ILE A 139 -13.21 13.86 22.82
C ILE A 139 -14.27 14.44 23.76
N LYS A 140 -15.54 14.17 23.43
CA LYS A 140 -16.68 14.43 24.31
C LYS A 140 -16.93 13.22 25.18
N VAL A 141 -16.84 13.38 26.49
CA VAL A 141 -17.10 12.31 27.46
C VAL A 141 -18.62 12.10 27.54
N PRO A 142 -19.11 10.87 27.30
CA PRO A 142 -20.53 10.57 27.46
C PRO A 142 -20.98 10.79 28.92
N PRO A 143 -22.21 11.30 29.16
CA PRO A 143 -22.72 11.48 30.53
C PRO A 143 -22.76 10.19 31.36
N LYS A 144 -22.92 9.04 30.70
CA LYS A 144 -22.95 7.70 31.31
C LYS A 144 -21.59 6.99 31.33
N ALA A 145 -20.49 7.70 31.05
CA ALA A 145 -19.17 7.10 31.10
C ALA A 145 -18.84 6.67 32.54
N ARG A 146 -18.35 5.43 32.70
CA ARG A 146 -17.91 4.95 34.01
C ARG A 146 -16.54 5.54 34.33
N GLY A 147 -16.39 6.10 35.53
CA GLY A 147 -15.12 6.63 36.04
C GLY A 147 -14.85 8.09 35.67
N SER A 148 -13.60 8.51 35.80
CA SER A 148 -13.17 9.89 35.54
C SER A 148 -13.21 10.21 34.04
N GLY A 149 -13.84 11.34 33.69
CA GLY A 149 -13.83 11.84 32.31
C GLY A 149 -12.42 12.14 31.78
N LEU A 150 -11.47 12.48 32.64
CA LEU A 150 -10.06 12.64 32.27
C LEU A 150 -9.46 11.31 31.83
N ARG A 151 -9.64 10.25 32.63
CA ARG A 151 -9.17 8.89 32.29
C ARG A 151 -9.79 8.41 30.99
N PHE A 152 -11.09 8.62 30.81
CA PHE A 152 -11.78 8.29 29.55
C PHE A 152 -11.14 8.95 28.33
N ARG A 153 -10.81 10.25 28.42
CA ARG A 153 -10.15 10.98 27.32
C ARG A 153 -8.75 10.47 27.07
N ILE A 154 -7.96 10.23 28.12
CA ILE A 154 -6.61 9.67 27.99
C ILE A 154 -6.67 8.31 27.31
N ASP A 155 -7.51 7.40 27.80
CA ASP A 155 -7.64 6.05 27.26
C ASP A 155 -8.03 6.07 25.79
N LEU A 156 -9.04 6.87 25.42
CA LEU A 156 -9.49 6.95 24.03
C LEU A 156 -8.45 7.61 23.12
N THR A 157 -7.71 8.63 23.59
CA THR A 157 -6.57 9.19 22.85
C THR A 157 -5.48 8.13 22.63
N LEU A 158 -5.12 7.37 23.66
CA LEU A 158 -4.12 6.31 23.54
C LEU A 158 -4.58 5.20 22.57
N LEU A 159 -5.86 4.84 22.59
CA LEU A 159 -6.43 3.88 21.65
C LEU A 159 -6.42 4.41 20.20
N ASN A 160 -6.74 5.70 19.99
CA ASN A 160 -6.67 6.33 18.67
C ASN A 160 -5.25 6.36 18.09
N LEU A 161 -4.23 6.59 18.93
CA LEU A 161 -2.83 6.53 18.53
C LEU A 161 -2.32 5.07 18.38
N GLY A 162 -2.81 4.15 19.21
CA GLY A 162 -2.40 2.75 19.18
C GLY A 162 -2.96 1.96 17.99
N GLN A 163 -4.22 2.24 17.59
CA GLN A 163 -4.90 1.53 16.51
C GLN A 163 -4.10 1.52 15.19
N PRO A 164 -3.63 2.66 14.66
CA PRO A 164 -2.90 2.71 13.40
C PRO A 164 -1.60 1.90 13.42
N VAL A 165 -0.88 1.90 14.55
CA VAL A 165 0.35 1.11 14.71
C VAL A 165 0.03 -0.39 14.66
N ALA A 166 -0.94 -0.85 15.45
CA ALA A 166 -1.35 -2.26 15.45
C ALA A 166 -1.83 -2.71 14.06
N ARG A 167 -2.59 -1.86 13.37
CA ARG A 167 -3.10 -2.13 12.02
C ARG A 167 -1.99 -2.14 10.97
N ALA A 168 -1.07 -1.18 11.02
CA ALA A 168 0.11 -1.14 10.14
C ALA A 168 1.01 -2.37 10.35
N TRP A 169 1.22 -2.78 11.61
CA TRP A 169 1.93 -4.01 11.96
C TRP A 169 1.23 -5.25 11.41
N GLY A 170 -0.10 -5.34 11.57
CA GLY A 170 -0.93 -6.39 10.99
C GLY A 170 -0.78 -6.50 9.48
N ARG A 171 -0.81 -5.37 8.77
CA ARG A 171 -0.57 -5.32 7.32
C ARG A 171 0.84 -5.79 6.97
N ALA A 172 1.86 -5.24 7.63
CA ALA A 172 3.26 -5.51 7.31
C ALA A 172 3.60 -7.00 7.54
N ARG A 173 3.22 -7.56 8.69
CA ARG A 173 3.53 -8.95 9.07
C ARG A 173 2.85 -9.97 8.16
N ASN A 174 1.63 -9.69 7.71
CA ASN A 174 0.84 -10.62 6.90
C ASN A 174 0.97 -10.39 5.39
N ARG A 175 1.72 -9.38 4.94
CA ARG A 175 1.77 -9.00 3.51
C ARG A 175 2.25 -10.12 2.60
N ALA A 176 3.29 -10.84 2.99
CA ALA A 176 3.86 -11.93 2.19
C ALA A 176 2.89 -13.11 2.08
N LEU A 177 2.32 -13.54 3.20
CA LEU A 177 1.32 -14.61 3.25
C LEU A 177 0.06 -14.24 2.47
N ALA A 178 -0.40 -12.99 2.61
CA ALA A 178 -1.55 -12.49 1.87
C ALA A 178 -1.34 -12.57 0.36
N ARG A 179 -0.16 -12.20 -0.15
CA ARG A 179 0.15 -12.35 -1.58
C ARG A 179 0.18 -13.79 -2.04
N ARG A 180 0.75 -14.71 -1.24
CA ARG A 180 0.79 -16.14 -1.59
C ARG A 180 -0.60 -16.77 -1.65
N ASN A 181 -1.48 -16.40 -0.71
CA ASN A 181 -2.79 -17.05 -0.56
C ASN A 181 -3.90 -16.38 -1.38
N ALA A 182 -3.80 -15.07 -1.62
CA ALA A 182 -4.86 -14.32 -2.28
C ALA A 182 -4.74 -14.30 -3.81
N ILE A 183 -3.56 -14.64 -4.35
CA ILE A 183 -3.26 -14.60 -5.77
C ILE A 183 -3.10 -16.04 -6.27
N ALA A 184 -4.08 -16.51 -7.04
CA ALA A 184 -3.96 -17.78 -7.75
C ALA A 184 -3.06 -17.56 -8.97
N ALA A 185 -1.96 -18.28 -9.05
CA ALA A 185 -1.03 -18.26 -10.19
C ALA A 185 -0.52 -19.68 -10.41
N GLN A 186 -0.43 -20.09 -11.67
CA GLN A 186 0.09 -21.39 -12.07
C GLN A 186 1.58 -21.28 -12.39
N PRO A 187 2.40 -22.30 -12.05
CA PRO A 187 3.78 -22.36 -12.52
C PRO A 187 3.85 -22.25 -14.04
N ILE A 188 4.95 -21.67 -14.52
CA ILE A 188 5.28 -21.74 -15.93
C ILE A 188 6.23 -22.94 -16.12
N PRO A 189 5.90 -23.91 -16.98
CA PRO A 189 6.73 -25.08 -17.22
C PRO A 189 8.03 -24.73 -17.96
N GLY A 190 9.09 -25.46 -17.65
CA GLY A 190 10.32 -25.50 -18.43
C GLY A 190 11.41 -24.49 -18.06
N PRO A 191 12.61 -24.64 -18.66
CA PRO A 191 13.69 -23.68 -18.48
C PRO A 191 13.41 -22.41 -19.27
N ILE A 192 13.31 -21.27 -18.58
CA ILE A 192 13.25 -19.95 -19.23
C ILE A 192 14.59 -19.70 -19.93
N GLN A 193 14.57 -19.67 -21.26
CA GLN A 193 15.75 -19.39 -22.07
C GLN A 193 15.97 -17.87 -22.15
N LYS A 194 17.23 -17.44 -22.06
CA LYS A 194 17.59 -16.02 -22.20
C LYS A 194 18.12 -15.81 -23.61
N LEU A 195 17.45 -14.95 -24.36
CA LEU A 195 17.91 -14.49 -25.65
C LEU A 195 18.71 -13.18 -25.50
N PRO A 196 19.48 -12.79 -26.54
CA PRO A 196 20.08 -11.46 -26.64
C PRO A 196 19.04 -10.35 -26.39
N GLN A 197 19.50 -9.17 -25.95
CA GLN A 197 18.65 -8.01 -25.64
C GLN A 197 17.68 -8.20 -24.46
N GLY A 198 17.84 -9.28 -23.67
CA GLY A 198 17.07 -9.48 -22.43
C GLY A 198 15.66 -10.04 -22.64
N VAL A 199 15.40 -10.64 -23.80
CA VAL A 199 14.16 -11.38 -24.06
C VAL A 199 14.18 -12.72 -23.34
N LEU A 200 13.09 -13.03 -22.65
CA LEU A 200 12.87 -14.33 -22.01
C LEU A 200 11.99 -15.17 -22.92
N LEU A 201 12.43 -16.37 -23.28
CA LEU A 201 11.71 -17.30 -24.12
C LEU A 201 11.21 -18.48 -23.30
N ILE A 202 9.93 -18.80 -23.43
CA ILE A 202 9.23 -19.79 -22.61
C ILE A 202 8.51 -20.78 -23.54
N PRO A 203 8.71 -22.10 -23.39
CA PRO A 203 7.97 -23.10 -24.15
C PRO A 203 6.58 -23.25 -23.55
N GLU A 204 5.59 -22.56 -24.11
CA GLU A 204 4.23 -22.53 -23.57
C GLU A 204 3.20 -22.53 -24.70
N LYS A 205 2.16 -23.35 -24.53
CA LYS A 205 1.09 -23.56 -25.52
C LYS A 205 -0.24 -22.93 -25.11
N ARG A 206 -0.36 -22.47 -23.87
CA ARG A 206 -1.54 -21.71 -23.41
C ARG A 206 -1.82 -20.50 -24.32
N PRO A 207 -3.09 -20.14 -24.54
CA PRO A 207 -3.44 -18.89 -25.22
C PRO A 207 -2.69 -17.71 -24.59
N ARG A 208 -2.15 -16.81 -25.43
CA ARG A 208 -1.41 -15.63 -24.96
C ARG A 208 -2.15 -14.84 -23.87
N PRO A 209 -3.47 -14.57 -23.97
CA PRO A 209 -4.17 -13.82 -22.93
C PRO A 209 -4.15 -14.50 -21.56
N GLU A 210 -4.32 -15.82 -21.51
CA GLU A 210 -4.26 -16.60 -20.27
C GLU A 210 -2.85 -16.59 -19.67
N LEU A 211 -1.83 -16.71 -20.51
CA LEU A 211 -0.45 -16.66 -20.06
C LEU A 211 -0.06 -15.27 -19.58
N ALA A 212 -0.49 -14.20 -20.26
CA ALA A 212 -0.24 -12.83 -19.86
C ALA A 212 -0.88 -12.52 -18.49
N ASP A 213 -2.13 -12.95 -18.26
CA ASP A 213 -2.75 -12.85 -16.93
C ASP A 213 -1.95 -13.65 -15.89
N ASN A 214 -1.59 -14.90 -16.18
CA ASN A 214 -0.81 -15.73 -15.26
C ASN A 214 0.56 -15.10 -14.92
N ILE A 215 1.24 -14.49 -15.89
CA ILE A 215 2.49 -13.72 -15.69
C ILE A 215 2.22 -12.55 -14.74
N VAL A 216 1.16 -11.77 -14.96
CA VAL A 216 0.77 -10.68 -14.07
C VAL A 216 0.56 -11.19 -12.64
N GLN A 217 -0.14 -12.32 -12.47
CA GLN A 217 -0.36 -12.91 -11.15
C GLN A 217 0.94 -13.39 -10.50
N LEU A 218 1.85 -14.03 -11.24
CA LEU A 218 3.18 -14.45 -10.74
C LEU A 218 4.00 -13.24 -10.28
N LEU A 219 4.02 -12.15 -11.06
CA LEU A 219 4.70 -10.92 -10.69
C LEU A 219 4.11 -10.31 -9.41
N ARG A 220 2.77 -10.29 -9.30
CA ARG A 220 2.06 -9.83 -8.10
C ARG A 220 2.37 -10.70 -6.88
N ARG A 221 2.39 -12.03 -7.03
CA ARG A 221 2.70 -13.00 -5.96
C ARG A 221 4.13 -12.82 -5.45
N ALA A 222 5.08 -12.50 -6.33
CA ALA A 222 6.46 -12.15 -5.99
C ALA A 222 6.61 -10.78 -5.28
N GLY A 223 5.53 -10.01 -5.14
CA GLY A 223 5.53 -8.74 -4.42
C GLY A 223 5.81 -7.52 -5.29
N MET A 224 5.81 -7.67 -6.61
CA MET A 224 5.83 -6.54 -7.53
C MET A 224 4.41 -5.99 -7.68
N ARG A 225 4.29 -4.67 -7.74
CA ARG A 225 2.99 -4.05 -7.92
C ARG A 225 2.73 -3.88 -9.40
N VAL A 226 1.68 -4.52 -9.90
CA VAL A 226 1.32 -4.50 -11.33
C VAL A 226 -0.01 -3.76 -11.50
N VAL A 227 0.01 -2.67 -12.27
CA VAL A 227 -1.20 -1.92 -12.63
C VAL A 227 -1.93 -2.71 -13.71
N PRO A 228 -3.24 -2.97 -13.55
CA PRO A 228 -4.01 -3.66 -14.59
C PRO A 228 -4.03 -2.81 -15.87
N PRO A 229 -3.79 -3.43 -17.05
CA PRO A 229 -3.95 -2.73 -18.33
C PRO A 229 -5.42 -2.38 -18.56
N THR A 230 -5.69 -1.34 -19.35
CA THR A 230 -7.05 -0.99 -19.81
C THR A 230 -7.40 -1.68 -21.12
N GLY A 231 -6.41 -2.26 -21.80
CA GLY A 231 -6.56 -2.98 -23.08
C GLY A 231 -6.24 -2.10 -24.30
N TRP A 232 -5.87 -0.85 -24.08
CA TRP A 232 -5.52 0.12 -25.15
C TRP A 232 -4.01 0.44 -25.17
N GLU A 233 -3.25 -0.11 -24.24
CA GLU A 233 -1.82 0.13 -24.13
C GLU A 233 -0.99 -0.84 -24.98
N SER A 234 0.24 -0.43 -25.32
CA SER A 234 1.21 -1.24 -26.07
C SER A 234 1.93 -2.30 -25.20
N TYR A 235 1.56 -2.41 -23.92
CA TYR A 235 2.13 -3.33 -22.96
C TYR A 235 1.05 -4.19 -22.31
N ASP A 236 1.42 -5.42 -21.92
CA ASP A 236 0.51 -6.33 -21.24
C ASP A 236 0.45 -6.06 -19.73
N ALA A 237 1.55 -5.53 -19.16
CA ALA A 237 1.59 -5.20 -17.74
C ALA A 237 2.53 -4.03 -17.42
N LEU A 238 2.07 -3.12 -16.58
CA LEU A 238 2.90 -2.05 -16.04
C LEU A 238 3.32 -2.36 -14.60
N VAL A 239 4.61 -2.68 -14.42
CA VAL A 239 5.22 -3.06 -13.15
C VAL A 239 5.82 -1.83 -12.47
N MET A 240 5.26 -1.46 -11.32
CA MET A 240 5.87 -0.48 -10.40
C MET A 240 6.92 -1.18 -9.55
N ALA A 241 8.12 -1.35 -10.12
CA ALA A 241 9.22 -2.10 -9.51
C ALA A 241 9.74 -1.43 -8.23
N SER A 242 9.95 -0.12 -8.26
CA SER A 242 10.31 0.70 -7.11
C SER A 242 9.63 2.09 -7.16
N THR A 243 10.02 2.98 -6.26
CA THR A 243 9.51 4.37 -6.27
C THR A 243 9.98 5.09 -7.53
N LEU A 244 11.24 4.89 -7.91
CA LEU A 244 11.90 5.56 -9.05
C LEU A 244 11.83 4.75 -10.35
N VAL A 245 11.71 3.43 -10.29
CA VAL A 245 11.79 2.57 -11.48
C VAL A 245 10.44 1.91 -11.77
N GLY A 246 10.02 2.03 -13.02
CA GLY A 246 8.91 1.27 -13.61
C GLY A 246 9.42 0.32 -14.69
N ALA A 247 8.58 -0.64 -15.07
CA ALA A 247 8.80 -1.41 -16.28
C ALA A 247 7.50 -1.78 -16.97
N GLU A 248 7.55 -1.84 -18.30
CA GLU A 248 6.53 -2.39 -19.16
C GLU A 248 6.91 -3.83 -19.50
N VAL A 249 5.98 -4.75 -19.30
CA VAL A 249 6.12 -6.15 -19.69
C VAL A 249 5.28 -6.36 -20.94
N VAL A 250 5.92 -6.85 -21.98
CA VAL A 250 5.30 -7.17 -23.27
C VAL A 250 5.51 -8.65 -23.53
N THR A 251 4.43 -9.34 -23.89
CA THR A 251 4.44 -10.75 -24.25
C THR A 251 4.11 -10.90 -25.73
N SER A 252 4.75 -11.83 -26.42
CA SER A 252 4.40 -12.20 -27.79
C SER A 252 4.44 -13.72 -27.96
N ALA A 253 3.41 -14.27 -28.61
CA ALA A 253 3.30 -15.71 -28.89
C ALA A 253 3.94 -16.05 -30.25
N HIS A 254 5.21 -15.70 -30.41
CA HIS A 254 5.97 -15.98 -31.62
C HIS A 254 7.41 -16.38 -31.25
N PRO A 255 7.99 -17.45 -31.84
CA PRO A 255 7.38 -18.38 -32.80
C PRO A 255 6.29 -19.28 -32.18
N PRO A 256 5.45 -19.96 -32.99
CA PRO A 256 4.40 -20.85 -32.47
C PRO A 256 4.92 -21.88 -31.46
N GLY A 257 4.19 -22.07 -30.36
CA GLY A 257 4.60 -22.93 -29.24
C GLY A 257 5.59 -22.28 -28.26
N TRP A 258 5.96 -21.02 -28.51
CA TRP A 258 6.81 -20.23 -27.63
C TRP A 258 6.18 -18.89 -27.30
N VAL A 259 6.46 -18.40 -26.09
CA VAL A 259 6.15 -17.04 -25.69
C VAL A 259 7.43 -16.29 -25.33
N GLN A 260 7.60 -15.14 -25.96
CA GLN A 260 8.64 -14.19 -25.63
C GLN A 260 8.09 -13.19 -24.62
N ILE A 261 8.87 -12.87 -23.60
CA ILE A 261 8.61 -11.80 -22.65
C ILE A 261 9.75 -10.80 -22.75
N ARG A 262 9.40 -9.53 -22.99
CA ARG A 262 10.31 -8.40 -22.97
C ARG A 262 9.94 -7.47 -21.82
N VAL A 263 10.96 -6.98 -21.12
CA VAL A 263 10.78 -6.02 -20.02
C VAL A 263 11.48 -4.72 -20.38
N HIS A 264 10.70 -3.68 -20.67
CA HIS A 264 11.22 -2.34 -20.94
C HIS A 264 11.24 -1.52 -19.66
N ARG A 265 12.43 -1.22 -19.15
CA ARG A 265 12.62 -0.47 -17.90
C ARG A 265 12.70 1.02 -18.18
N PHE A 266 11.99 1.82 -17.37
CA PHE A 266 12.03 3.28 -17.45
C PHE A 266 12.09 3.94 -16.07
N ILE A 267 12.57 5.19 -16.04
CA ILE A 267 12.58 6.02 -14.83
C ILE A 267 11.25 6.77 -14.71
N ARG A 268 10.68 6.74 -13.51
CA ARG A 268 9.44 7.45 -13.20
C ARG A 268 9.76 8.91 -12.92
N TRP A 269 9.51 9.77 -13.91
CA TRP A 269 9.91 11.17 -13.86
C TRP A 269 9.33 11.95 -12.66
N LYS A 270 8.07 11.74 -12.27
CA LYS A 270 7.46 12.46 -11.13
C LYS A 270 8.20 12.19 -9.79
N PRO A 271 8.39 10.93 -9.35
CA PRO A 271 9.23 10.64 -8.19
C PRO A 271 10.69 11.05 -8.37
N ALA A 272 11.24 10.96 -9.58
CA ALA A 272 12.62 11.36 -9.86
C ALA A 272 12.81 12.87 -9.65
N LEU A 273 11.84 13.71 -10.03
CA LEU A 273 11.86 15.15 -9.74
C LEU A 273 11.86 15.43 -8.23
N ILE A 274 11.03 14.71 -7.47
CA ILE A 274 11.00 14.86 -6.00
C ILE A 274 12.34 14.43 -5.39
N ALA A 275 12.91 13.33 -5.85
CA ALA A 275 14.22 12.87 -5.40
C ALA A 275 15.34 13.87 -5.76
N ALA A 276 15.32 14.43 -6.96
CA ALA A 276 16.27 15.45 -7.38
C ALA A 276 16.14 16.73 -6.53
N ALA A 277 14.91 17.20 -6.30
CA ALA A 277 14.68 18.35 -5.42
C ALA A 277 15.15 18.09 -3.99
N ALA A 278 14.95 16.88 -3.46
CA ALA A 278 15.44 16.48 -2.14
C ALA A 278 16.97 16.43 -2.08
N LEU A 279 17.64 15.95 -3.12
CA LEU A 279 19.11 15.96 -3.22
C LEU A 279 19.66 17.38 -3.28
N ILE A 280 19.07 18.24 -4.11
CA ILE A 280 19.45 19.66 -4.21
C ILE A 280 19.29 20.34 -2.85
N PHE A 281 18.16 20.13 -2.17
CA PHE A 281 17.93 20.66 -0.84
C PHE A 281 18.94 20.14 0.19
N GLY A 282 19.27 18.84 0.14
CA GLY A 282 20.30 18.23 0.98
C GLY A 282 21.67 18.91 0.79
N ALA A 283 22.07 19.14 -0.46
CA ALA A 283 23.34 19.78 -0.79
C ALA A 283 23.49 21.20 -0.20
N PHE A 284 22.38 21.95 -0.08
CA PHE A 284 22.39 23.30 0.50
C PHE A 284 22.25 23.33 2.04
N THR A 285 21.96 22.21 2.68
CA THR A 285 21.67 22.17 4.12
C THR A 285 22.69 21.39 4.92
N ASP A 286 22.95 20.13 4.54
CA ASP A 286 23.88 19.25 5.25
C ASP A 286 24.39 18.13 4.30
N PRO A 287 25.72 18.01 4.10
CA PRO A 287 26.32 16.95 3.29
C PRO A 287 25.92 15.53 3.72
N ARG A 288 25.63 15.32 5.01
CA ARG A 288 25.21 14.00 5.52
C ARG A 288 23.80 13.66 5.10
N LEU A 289 22.91 14.65 5.12
CA LEU A 289 21.53 14.52 4.62
C LEU A 289 21.55 14.23 3.12
N GLU A 290 22.41 14.90 2.37
CA GLU A 290 22.61 14.63 0.94
C GLU A 290 23.04 13.17 0.69
N VAL A 291 24.07 12.69 1.39
CA VAL A 291 24.53 11.29 1.28
C VAL A 291 23.42 10.31 1.65
N ALA A 292 22.66 10.57 2.71
CA ALA A 292 21.56 9.70 3.12
C ALA A 292 20.45 9.62 2.05
N ILE A 293 20.07 10.76 1.45
CA ILE A 293 19.09 10.82 0.36
C ILE A 293 19.66 10.10 -0.89
N ALA A 294 20.93 10.32 -1.22
CA ALA A 294 21.59 9.67 -2.35
C ALA A 294 21.63 8.14 -2.19
N LEU A 295 21.99 7.63 -1.01
CA LEU A 295 21.97 6.21 -0.69
C LEU A 295 20.55 5.62 -0.79
N ALA A 296 19.54 6.34 -0.29
CA ALA A 296 18.14 5.91 -0.41
C ALA A 296 17.69 5.83 -1.87
N CYS A 297 18.07 6.81 -2.70
CA CYS A 297 17.82 6.82 -4.14
C CYS A 297 18.53 5.67 -4.85
N LEU A 298 19.83 5.46 -4.58
CA LEU A 298 20.62 4.35 -5.13
C LEU A 298 20.03 3.00 -4.75
N ALA A 299 19.67 2.79 -3.49
CA ALA A 299 18.99 1.58 -3.05
C ALA A 299 17.66 1.37 -3.79
N ASN A 300 16.87 2.44 -4.00
CA ASN A 300 15.61 2.37 -4.73
C ASN A 300 15.80 2.02 -6.21
N LEU A 301 16.84 2.56 -6.85
CA LEU A 301 17.24 2.23 -8.22
C LEU A 301 17.74 0.79 -8.33
N ALA A 302 18.58 0.35 -7.39
CA ALA A 302 19.11 -1.02 -7.34
C ALA A 302 17.98 -2.05 -7.15
N ILE A 303 17.05 -1.80 -6.21
CA ILE A 303 15.84 -2.62 -6.03
C ILE A 303 15.01 -2.63 -7.32
N GLY A 304 14.85 -1.47 -7.95
CA GLY A 304 14.12 -1.33 -9.21
C GLY A 304 14.75 -2.13 -10.35
N ALA A 305 16.07 -2.05 -10.52
CA ALA A 305 16.83 -2.81 -11.51
C ALA A 305 16.77 -4.31 -11.24
N TRP A 306 16.91 -4.73 -9.99
CA TRP A 306 16.77 -6.14 -9.61
C TRP A 306 15.37 -6.65 -9.92
N ARG A 307 14.32 -5.90 -9.55
CA ARG A 307 12.91 -6.28 -9.77
C ARG A 307 12.47 -6.23 -11.23
N THR A 308 13.20 -5.55 -12.11
CA THR A 308 12.90 -5.51 -13.55
C THR A 308 13.78 -6.44 -14.39
N GLY A 309 14.78 -7.07 -13.79
CA GLY A 309 15.62 -8.09 -14.43
C GLY A 309 15.57 -9.43 -13.68
N PRO A 310 16.57 -9.74 -12.82
CA PRO A 310 16.64 -11.02 -12.10
C PRO A 310 15.38 -11.38 -11.30
N GLY A 311 14.71 -10.39 -10.73
CA GLY A 311 13.49 -10.54 -9.93
C GLY A 311 12.28 -11.01 -10.75
N VAL A 312 12.09 -10.49 -11.97
CA VAL A 312 11.06 -10.99 -12.91
C VAL A 312 11.31 -12.46 -13.19
N ARG A 313 12.55 -12.82 -13.57
CA ARG A 313 12.91 -14.21 -13.85
C ARG A 313 12.66 -15.13 -12.65
N ARG A 314 13.07 -14.71 -11.46
CA ARG A 314 12.83 -15.49 -10.23
C ARG A 314 11.34 -15.67 -9.96
N ALA A 315 10.52 -14.65 -10.19
CA ALA A 315 9.06 -14.72 -10.02
C ALA A 315 8.41 -15.72 -10.99
N LEU A 316 8.90 -15.78 -12.23
CA LEU A 316 8.40 -16.73 -13.24
C LEU A 316 8.81 -18.18 -12.94
N LEU A 317 9.95 -18.40 -12.25
CA LEU A 317 10.49 -19.71 -11.90
C LEU A 317 10.01 -20.26 -10.54
N SER A 318 9.50 -19.42 -9.64
CA SER A 318 9.40 -19.74 -8.21
C SER A 318 8.36 -20.78 -7.81
N ASP A 319 7.53 -21.28 -8.72
CA ASP A 319 6.52 -22.31 -8.40
C ASP A 319 6.91 -23.73 -8.90
N GLY A 320 8.14 -23.90 -9.43
CA GLY A 320 8.67 -25.19 -9.90
C GLY A 320 9.71 -25.85 -8.98
N ARG A 321 10.07 -25.25 -7.84
CA ARG A 321 11.12 -25.77 -6.92
C ARG A 321 10.62 -26.19 -5.54
N GLU A 322 9.32 -26.17 -5.28
CA GLU A 322 8.73 -26.67 -4.02
C GLU A 322 8.03 -28.03 -4.20
N ARG A 323 8.54 -28.90 -5.09
CA ARG A 323 8.21 -30.33 -5.09
C ARG A 323 9.48 -31.13 -4.89
#